data_AF-A0A4Q8QY27-F1
#
_entry.id   AF-A0A4Q8QY27-F1
#
_cell.length_a   1.000
_cell.length_b   1.000
_cell.length_c   1.000
_cell.angle_alpha   90.00
_cell.angle_beta   90.00
_cell.angle_gamma   90.00
#
_symmetry.space_group_name_H-M   'P 1'
#
loop_
_entity.id
_entity.type
_entity.pdbx_description
1 polymer ?
#
loop_
_entity_poly.entity_id
_entity_poly.type
_entity_poly.pdbx_seq_one_letter_code
_entity_poly.pdbx_strand_id
1 'polypeptide(L)' 'GSLSLTKQLMRDHERIAARMAEEGSLFKERLKTPEAREAFAAFAERRPPDFTKF' A
#
# COMPACT_ATOMS: atom_id res chain seq x y z
N GLY A 1 -8.64 -3.96 -35.64
CA GLY A 1 -9.92 -4.65 -35.38
C GLY A 1 -10.51 -4.16 -34.08
N SER A 2 -11.83 -3.96 -34.03
CA SER A 2 -12.55 -3.39 -32.87
C SER A 2 -12.26 -4.13 -31.55
N LEU A 3 -12.06 -5.46 -31.62
CA LEU A 3 -11.71 -6.33 -30.48
C LEU A 3 -10.32 -6.06 -29.87
N SER A 4 -9.34 -5.63 -30.67
CA SER A 4 -7.99 -5.34 -30.18
C SER A 4 -7.97 -4.04 -29.37
N LEU A 5 -8.77 -3.05 -29.80
CA LEU A 5 -8.93 -1.75 -29.13
C LEU A 5 -9.66 -1.89 -27.79
N THR A 6 -10.74 -2.66 -27.73
CA THR A 6 -11.45 -2.92 -26.45
C THR A 6 -10.58 -3.70 -25.46
N LYS A 7 -9.81 -4.69 -25.92
CA LYS A 7 -8.88 -5.43 -25.05
C LYS A 7 -7.74 -4.56 -24.51
N GLN A 8 -7.33 -3.55 -25.28
CA GLN A 8 -6.30 -2.59 -24.88
C GLN A 8 -6.86 -1.53 -23.91
N LEU A 9 -8.14 -1.16 -24.02
CA LEU A 9 -8.86 -0.37 -23.01
C LEU A 9 -9.02 -1.13 -21.68
N MET A 10 -9.19 -2.46 -21.73
CA MET A 10 -9.26 -3.30 -20.53
C MET A 10 -7.90 -3.58 -19.85
N ARG A 11 -6.78 -3.13 -20.43
CA ARG A 11 -5.41 -3.34 -19.91
C ARG A 11 -4.98 -2.35 -18.82
N ASP A 12 -5.90 -1.57 -18.24
CA ASP A 12 -5.60 -0.77 -17.04
C ASP A 12 -5.21 -1.63 -15.83
N HIS A 13 -5.45 -2.95 -15.87
CA HIS A 13 -4.96 -3.88 -14.86
C HIS A 13 -3.43 -3.84 -14.69
N GLU A 14 -2.65 -3.71 -15.77
CA GLU A 14 -1.18 -3.68 -15.68
C GLU A 14 -0.70 -2.40 -14.98
N ARG A 15 -1.37 -1.27 -15.23
CA ARG A 15 -1.08 0.00 -14.55
C ARG A 15 -1.45 -0.05 -13.07
N ILE A 16 -2.61 -0.62 -12.74
CA ILE A 16 -3.05 -0.80 -11.36
C ILE A 16 -2.10 -1.77 -10.62
N ALA A 17 -1.68 -2.87 -11.26
CA ALA A 17 -0.71 -3.81 -10.69
C ALA A 17 0.65 -3.16 -10.44
N ALA A 18 1.16 -2.36 -11.38
CA ALA A 18 2.39 -1.59 -11.20
C ALA A 18 2.28 -0.60 -10.02
N ARG A 19 1.14 0.10 -9.92
CA ARG A 19 0.88 1.03 -8.81
C ARG A 19 0.79 0.32 -7.46
N MET A 20 0.11 -0.82 -7.39
CA MET A 20 0.05 -1.65 -6.17
C MET A 20 1.43 -2.15 -5.75
N ALA A 21 2.31 -2.50 -6.69
CA ALA A 21 3.68 -2.93 -6.39
C ALA A 21 4.54 -1.77 -5.84
N GLU A 22 4.39 -0.57 -6.40
CA GLU A 22 5.04 0.66 -5.93
C GLU A 22 4.56 1.00 -4.50
N GLU A 23 3.24 1.06 -4.30
CA GLU A 23 2.62 1.33 -3.00
C GLU A 23 3.01 0.28 -1.95
N GLY A 24 3.06 -1.01 -2.33
CA GLY A 24 3.49 -2.09 -1.45
C GLY A 24 4.96 -1.99 -1.03
N SER A 25 5.84 -1.47 -1.88
CA SER A 25 7.25 -1.25 -1.56
C SER A 25 7.42 -0.10 -0.57
N LEU A 26 6.75 1.03 -0.84
CA LEU A 26 6.70 2.18 0.07
C LEU A 26 6.06 1.83 1.42
N PHE A 27 4.99 1.02 1.40
CA PHE A 27 4.35 0.53 2.60
C PHE A 27 5.27 -0.38 3.42
N LYS A 28 6.06 -1.26 2.77
CA LYS A 28 7.07 -2.10 3.46
C LYS A 28 8.20 -1.27 4.06
N GLU A 29 8.64 -0.21 3.39
CA GLU A 29 9.63 0.71 3.96
C GLU A 29 9.09 1.44 5.17
N ARG A 30 7.85 1.96 5.07
CA ARG A 30 7.16 2.58 6.21
C ARG A 30 6.82 1.59 7.32
N LEU A 31 6.62 0.31 7.02
CA LEU A 31 6.40 -0.73 8.03
C LEU A 31 7.61 -0.96 8.95
N LYS A 32 8.81 -0.63 8.46
CA LYS A 32 10.07 -0.75 9.22
C LYS A 32 10.33 0.45 10.13
N THR A 33 9.57 1.53 9.99
CA THR A 33 9.77 2.72 10.80
C THR A 33 9.20 2.50 12.21
N PRO A 34 9.78 3.14 13.24
CA PRO A 34 9.38 2.92 14.62
C PRO A 34 7.91 3.30 14.91
N GLU A 35 7.34 4.23 14.14
CA GLU A 35 5.93 4.63 14.21
C GLU A 35 5.00 3.48 13.79
N ALA A 36 5.37 2.70 12.78
CA ALA A 36 4.57 1.55 12.36
C ALA A 36 4.57 0.46 13.44
N ARG A 37 5.71 0.21 14.07
CA ARG A 37 5.82 -0.73 15.20
C ARG A 37 4.95 -0.31 16.38
N GLU A 38 4.92 0.98 16.70
CA GLU A 38 4.04 1.54 17.73
C GLU A 38 2.56 1.42 17.34
N ALA A 39 2.21 1.67 16.07
CA ALA A 39 0.86 1.49 15.55
C ALA A 39 0.38 0.03 15.65
N PHE A 40 1.23 -0.94 15.28
CA PHE A 40 0.90 -2.37 15.39
C PHE A 40 0.82 -2.84 16.84
N ALA A 41 1.72 -2.37 17.71
CA ALA A 41 1.68 -2.68 19.14
C ALA A 41 0.42 -2.11 19.80
N ALA A 42 0.10 -0.85 19.51
CA ALA A 42 -1.10 -0.20 20.02
C ALA A 42 -2.39 -0.85 19.50
N PHE A 43 -2.42 -1.27 18.23
CA PHE A 43 -3.54 -2.02 17.65
C PHE A 43 -3.73 -3.38 18.34
N ALA A 44 -2.64 -4.12 18.57
CA ALA A 44 -2.68 -5.40 19.29
C ALA A 44 -3.14 -5.23 20.75
N GLU A 45 -2.72 -4.15 21.40
CA GLU A 45 -3.07 -3.80 22.77
C GLU A 45 -4.43 -3.07 22.90
N ARG A 46 -5.14 -2.83 21.78
CA ARG A 46 -6.40 -2.06 21.71
C ARG A 46 -6.31 -0.70 22.39
N ARG A 47 -5.16 -0.02 22.27
CA ARG A 47 -4.91 1.33 22.76
C ARG A 47 -4.68 2.30 21.60
N PRO A 48 -4.89 3.61 21.77
CA PRO A 48 -4.52 4.59 20.76
C PRO A 48 -2.99 4.59 20.56
N PRO A 49 -2.50 4.55 19.31
CA PRO A 49 -1.07 4.68 19.04
C PRO A 49 -0.57 6.07 19.37
N ASP A 50 0.58 6.13 20.07
CA ASP A 50 1.21 7.38 20.47
C ASP A 50 2.35 7.72 19.51
N PHE A 51 2.08 8.66 18.61
CA PHE A 51 3.06 9.14 17.63
C PHE A 51 3.84 10.37 18.10
N THR A 52 3.73 10.78 19.37
CA THR A 52 4.30 12.07 19.85
C THR A 52 5.82 12.10 20.00
N LYS A 53 6.52 10.99 19.71
CA LYS A 53 7.98 10.86 19.90
C LYS A 53 8.80 10.74 18.62
N PHE A 54 8.19 10.91 17.44
CA PHE A 54 8.87 10.77 16.15
C PHE A 54 8.56 11.93 15.20
#